data_AF-A0A838ESX0-F1
#
_entry.id   AF-A0A838ESX0-F1
#
_cell.length_a   1.000
_cell.length_b   1.000
_cell.length_c   1.000
_cell.angle_alpha   90.00
_cell.angle_beta   90.00
_cell.angle_gamma   90.00
#
_symmetry.space_group_name_H-M   'P 1'
#
loop_
_entity.id
_entity.type
_entity.pdbx_description
1 polymer ?
#
loop_
_entity_poly.entity_id
_entity_poly.type
_entity_poly.pdbx_seq_one_letter_code
_entity_poly.pdbx_strand_id
1 'polypeptide(L)'
;MSPYPVYSKSPLKEAVDVACKKASDILYQAEEEYDRPGHIFLLCSGGYDSVIASYLSDEMIRCGQRRGYWGAVQPHLVYINTKIGIEKNRDFVHRFANLFIGGDRFSEYVTPESYEDWCFRHGFPGPSAHRWMYIRLKERCIKHLVSVSTYQIDKKILHEVLNGMQVLHPLVQHFLLEQICIEMRKAFQARKKKIMFITGVREQESARRARHVTPIQTRGREIWVSPLAGWSKEEVMMVHQWHRIIRNEVADTLHRSKDCLCGAFASKGELDELCFWYPEEGAYIKDLQRRVMAEGFPWGWEQGPPKWWNEKKKGQLLLPWPEEEEQELRCQSPRPNDTGFFPLCSTCYAFEDASEQEEGIE
;
A
#
# COMPACT_ATOMS: atom_id res chain seq x y z
N MET A 1 -8.92 15.22 -34.40
CA MET A 1 -8.63 13.87 -34.92
C MET A 1 -8.09 13.03 -33.77
N SER A 2 -8.76 11.92 -33.47
CA SER A 2 -8.40 11.01 -32.37
C SER A 2 -7.05 10.34 -32.66
N PRO A 3 -6.07 10.35 -31.75
CA PRO A 3 -4.73 9.79 -31.99
C PRO A 3 -4.68 8.26 -31.92
N TYR A 4 -5.82 7.59 -31.76
CA TYR A 4 -5.85 6.14 -31.71
C TYR A 4 -5.88 5.56 -33.14
N PRO A 5 -4.91 4.72 -33.54
CA PRO A 5 -4.99 4.00 -34.79
C PRO A 5 -6.29 3.19 -34.83
N VAL A 6 -7.02 3.31 -35.95
CA VAL A 6 -8.28 2.61 -36.20
C VAL A 6 -7.95 1.13 -36.43
N TYR A 7 -7.72 0.39 -35.34
CA TYR A 7 -7.83 -1.06 -35.33
C TYR A 7 -9.32 -1.38 -35.37
N SER A 8 -9.87 -1.49 -36.58
CA SER A 8 -11.25 -1.87 -36.82
C SER A 8 -11.41 -3.37 -36.57
N LYS A 9 -12.07 -3.72 -35.46
CA LYS A 9 -12.68 -5.03 -35.16
C LYS A 9 -11.71 -6.20 -34.95
N SER A 10 -10.86 -6.10 -33.93
CA SER A 10 -10.28 -7.31 -33.32
C SER A 10 -11.15 -7.71 -32.12
N PRO A 11 -11.55 -9.00 -31.97
CA PRO A 11 -12.24 -9.48 -30.77
C PRO A 11 -11.50 -9.14 -29.47
N LEU A 12 -10.16 -9.08 -29.53
CA LEU A 12 -9.31 -8.66 -28.42
C LEU A 12 -9.55 -7.20 -28.02
N LYS A 13 -9.72 -6.32 -29.01
CA LYS A 13 -9.98 -4.89 -28.77
C LYS A 13 -11.33 -4.69 -28.09
N GLU A 14 -12.37 -5.38 -28.56
CA GLU A 14 -13.71 -5.27 -27.97
C GLU A 14 -13.71 -5.73 -26.51
N ALA A 15 -13.03 -6.83 -26.21
CA ALA A 15 -12.88 -7.31 -24.84
C ALA A 15 -12.09 -6.33 -23.95
N VAL A 16 -11.01 -5.74 -24.47
CA VAL A 16 -10.24 -4.70 -23.77
C VAL A 16 -11.08 -3.45 -23.52
N ASP A 17 -11.85 -3.00 -24.51
CA ASP A 17 -12.72 -1.83 -24.38
C ASP A 17 -13.81 -2.06 -23.31
N VAL A 18 -14.37 -3.28 -23.24
CA VAL A 18 -15.31 -3.67 -22.18
C VAL A 18 -14.65 -3.65 -20.80
N ALA A 19 -13.46 -4.23 -20.67
CA ALA A 19 -12.72 -4.24 -19.40
C ALA A 19 -12.40 -2.80 -18.95
N CYS A 20 -11.81 -2.01 -19.85
CA CYS A 20 -11.51 -0.59 -19.61
C CYS A 20 -12.77 0.20 -19.21
N LYS A 21 -13.93 -0.08 -19.81
CA LYS A 21 -15.18 0.55 -19.41
C LYS A 21 -15.56 0.22 -17.97
N LYS A 22 -15.49 -1.05 -17.54
CA LYS A 22 -15.77 -1.45 -16.15
C LYS A 22 -14.89 -0.69 -15.15
N ALA A 23 -13.60 -0.60 -15.43
CA ALA A 23 -12.66 0.15 -14.58
C ALA A 23 -12.97 1.65 -14.56
N SER A 24 -13.30 2.21 -15.73
CA SER A 24 -13.64 3.61 -15.87
C SER A 24 -14.92 3.97 -15.11
N ASP A 25 -15.94 3.10 -15.14
CA ASP A 25 -17.21 3.32 -14.45
C ASP A 25 -16.99 3.44 -12.93
N ILE A 26 -16.12 2.61 -12.35
CA ILE A 26 -15.76 2.68 -10.92
C ILE A 26 -15.02 3.99 -10.59
N LEU A 27 -14.08 4.41 -11.43
CA LEU A 27 -13.35 5.65 -11.22
C LEU A 27 -14.25 6.88 -11.30
N TYR A 28 -15.15 6.93 -12.28
CA TYR A 28 -16.12 8.02 -12.42
C TYR A 28 -17.14 8.01 -11.28
N GLN A 29 -17.61 6.85 -10.84
CA GLN A 29 -18.46 6.75 -9.66
C GLN A 29 -17.77 7.32 -8.42
N ALA A 30 -16.48 7.01 -8.21
CA ALA A 30 -15.72 7.54 -7.09
C ALA A 30 -15.48 9.06 -7.19
N GLU A 31 -15.37 9.61 -8.40
CA GLU A 31 -15.23 11.06 -8.62
C GLU A 31 -16.54 11.80 -8.35
N GLU A 32 -17.66 11.28 -8.85
CA GLU A 32 -19.00 11.85 -8.70
C GLU A 32 -19.47 11.82 -7.24
N GLU A 33 -19.25 10.71 -6.53
CA GLU A 33 -19.71 10.53 -5.15
C GLU A 33 -18.94 11.39 -4.14
N TYR A 34 -17.65 11.64 -4.39
CA TYR A 34 -16.76 12.26 -3.40
C TYR A 34 -16.21 13.63 -3.77
N ASP A 35 -16.64 14.18 -4.90
CA ASP A 35 -16.36 15.52 -5.44
C ASP A 35 -14.91 16.00 -5.24
N ARG A 36 -14.13 15.97 -6.33
CA ARG A 36 -12.80 16.60 -6.48
C ARG A 36 -11.80 16.26 -5.36
N PRO A 37 -11.20 15.04 -5.38
CA PRO A 37 -10.10 14.71 -4.48
C PRO A 37 -8.96 15.73 -4.61
N GLY A 38 -8.40 16.15 -3.47
CA GLY A 38 -7.28 17.10 -3.44
C GLY A 38 -5.95 16.48 -3.86
N HIS A 39 -5.82 15.16 -3.68
CA HIS A 39 -4.66 14.37 -4.06
C HIS A 39 -5.13 13.01 -4.58
N ILE A 40 -4.48 12.51 -5.62
CA ILE A 40 -4.72 11.20 -6.21
C ILE A 40 -3.39 10.45 -6.19
N PHE A 41 -3.34 9.33 -5.47
CA PHE A 41 -2.16 8.49 -5.35
C PHE A 41 -2.41 7.12 -5.98
N LEU A 42 -1.56 6.75 -6.93
CA LEU A 42 -1.55 5.43 -7.57
C LEU A 42 -0.58 4.53 -6.80
N LEU A 43 -1.08 3.50 -6.13
CA LEU A 43 -0.26 2.60 -5.32
C LEU A 43 0.19 1.41 -6.19
N CYS A 44 1.48 1.40 -6.53
CA CYS A 44 2.07 0.36 -7.37
C CYS A 44 3.09 -0.45 -6.58
N SER A 45 2.97 -1.79 -6.59
CA SER A 45 3.94 -2.69 -5.95
C SER A 45 4.87 -3.38 -6.96
N GLY A 46 4.60 -3.22 -8.25
CA GLY A 46 5.31 -3.90 -9.34
C GLY A 46 4.63 -5.20 -9.81
N GLY A 47 3.59 -5.67 -9.13
CA GLY A 47 2.75 -6.77 -9.62
C GLY A 47 1.86 -6.36 -10.79
N TYR A 48 1.53 -7.32 -11.66
CA TYR A 48 0.70 -7.11 -12.86
C TYR A 48 -0.57 -6.29 -12.59
N ASP A 49 -1.31 -6.66 -11.54
CA ASP A 49 -2.56 -6.00 -11.18
C ASP A 49 -2.34 -4.53 -10.79
N SER A 50 -1.34 -4.25 -9.94
CA SER A 50 -1.02 -2.88 -9.49
C SER A 50 -0.48 -2.00 -10.63
N VAL A 51 0.26 -2.58 -11.57
CA VAL A 51 0.81 -1.89 -12.75
C VAL A 51 -0.33 -1.49 -13.68
N ILE A 52 -1.23 -2.41 -13.99
CA ILE A 52 -2.37 -2.16 -14.87
C ILE A 52 -3.36 -1.18 -14.23
N ALA A 53 -3.65 -1.33 -12.94
CA ALA A 53 -4.50 -0.39 -12.22
C ALA A 53 -3.91 1.03 -12.26
N SER A 54 -2.61 1.18 -12.02
CA SER A 54 -1.93 2.47 -12.05
C SER A 54 -1.93 3.08 -13.45
N TYR A 55 -1.56 2.31 -14.47
CA TYR A 55 -1.51 2.75 -15.86
C TYR A 55 -2.88 3.20 -16.37
N LEU A 56 -3.90 2.34 -16.24
CA LEU A 56 -5.24 2.64 -16.74
C LEU A 56 -5.84 3.85 -16.03
N SER A 57 -5.69 3.93 -14.70
CA SER A 57 -6.26 5.04 -13.95
C SER A 57 -5.59 6.36 -14.31
N ASP A 58 -4.27 6.38 -14.50
CA ASP A 58 -3.55 7.57 -14.97
C ASP A 58 -4.06 8.03 -16.34
N GLU A 59 -4.14 7.12 -17.31
CA GLU A 59 -4.63 7.40 -18.66
C GLU A 59 -6.08 7.89 -18.66
N MET A 60 -6.97 7.23 -17.90
CA MET A 60 -8.38 7.58 -17.81
C MET A 60 -8.59 8.95 -17.17
N ILE A 61 -7.92 9.23 -16.06
CA ILE A 61 -8.01 10.52 -15.36
C ILE A 61 -7.49 11.64 -16.26
N ARG A 62 -6.32 11.49 -16.90
CA ARG A 62 -5.79 12.50 -17.83
C ARG A 62 -6.67 12.70 -19.06
N CYS A 63 -7.26 11.63 -19.60
CA CYS A 63 -8.24 11.75 -20.68
C CYS A 63 -9.51 12.48 -20.24
N GLY A 64 -9.99 12.20 -19.03
CA GLY A 64 -11.14 12.86 -18.43
C GLY A 64 -10.89 14.33 -18.15
N GLN A 65 -9.70 14.70 -17.66
CA GLN A 65 -9.27 16.09 -17.45
C GLN A 65 -9.32 16.91 -18.74
N ARG A 66 -8.79 16.36 -19.83
CA ARG A 66 -8.82 17.03 -21.16
C ARG A 66 -10.24 17.28 -21.67
N ARG A 67 -11.21 16.51 -21.19
CA ARG A 67 -12.63 16.63 -21.55
C ARG A 67 -13.47 17.38 -20.52
N GLY A 68 -12.85 17.82 -19.42
CA GLY A 68 -13.53 18.55 -18.34
C GLY A 68 -14.33 17.67 -17.38
N TYR A 69 -14.16 16.35 -17.40
CA TYR A 69 -14.84 15.41 -16.51
C TYR A 69 -14.09 15.15 -15.19
N TRP A 70 -12.85 15.64 -15.05
CA TRP A 70 -12.03 15.46 -13.86
C TRP A 70 -11.40 16.77 -13.43
N GLY A 71 -11.20 16.93 -12.12
CA GLY A 71 -10.45 18.05 -11.56
C GLY A 71 -8.99 18.10 -12.03
N ALA A 72 -8.33 19.27 -11.87
CA ALA A 72 -6.98 19.51 -12.37
C ALA A 72 -5.84 18.75 -11.63
N VAL A 73 -6.16 17.96 -10.60
CA VAL A 73 -5.19 17.24 -9.79
C VAL A 73 -4.61 16.07 -10.59
N GLN A 74 -3.30 16.08 -10.81
CA GLN A 74 -2.62 15.00 -11.51
C GLN A 74 -2.45 13.77 -10.60
N PRO A 75 -2.68 12.54 -11.12
CA PRO A 75 -2.31 11.32 -10.41
C PRO A 75 -0.81 11.26 -10.14
N HIS A 76 -0.45 10.79 -8.95
CA HIS A 76 0.94 10.63 -8.52
C HIS A 76 1.22 9.18 -8.17
N LEU A 77 2.23 8.57 -8.80
CA LEU A 77 2.62 7.19 -8.56
C LEU A 77 3.46 7.08 -7.30
N VAL A 78 3.05 6.20 -6.39
CA VAL A 78 3.73 5.94 -5.13
C VAL A 78 4.16 4.48 -5.08
N TYR A 79 5.45 4.28 -4.85
CA TYR A 79 6.04 2.98 -4.54
C TYR A 79 6.51 2.95 -3.09
N ILE A 80 6.15 1.91 -2.36
CA ILE A 80 6.59 1.71 -0.97
C ILE A 80 7.71 0.69 -0.96
N ASN A 81 8.92 1.16 -0.67
CA ASN A 81 10.08 0.31 -0.47
C ASN A 81 10.11 -0.20 0.97
N THR A 82 9.81 -1.49 1.12
CA THR A 82 9.79 -2.22 2.39
C THR A 82 11.19 -2.66 2.84
N LYS A 83 12.24 -2.43 2.03
CA LYS A 83 13.63 -2.91 2.19
C LYS A 83 13.79 -4.44 2.18
N ILE A 84 12.71 -5.17 1.93
CA ILE A 84 12.67 -6.64 1.86
C ILE A 84 12.14 -7.13 0.51
N GLY A 85 11.94 -6.22 -0.44
CA GLY A 85 11.60 -6.57 -1.82
C GLY A 85 12.86 -6.93 -2.61
N ILE A 86 12.67 -7.60 -3.74
CA ILE A 86 13.74 -7.89 -4.71
C ILE A 86 14.13 -6.58 -5.43
N GLU A 87 15.42 -6.27 -5.53
CA GLU A 87 15.88 -4.98 -6.07
C GLU A 87 15.49 -4.80 -7.54
N LYS A 88 15.53 -5.88 -8.32
CA LYS A 88 15.03 -5.89 -9.71
C LYS A 88 13.56 -5.47 -9.84
N ASN A 89 12.72 -5.73 -8.83
CA ASN A 89 11.33 -5.27 -8.82
C ASN A 89 11.26 -3.75 -8.61
N ARG A 90 12.12 -3.20 -7.75
CA ARG A 90 12.26 -1.75 -7.55
C ARG A 90 12.70 -1.08 -8.86
N ASP A 91 13.73 -1.59 -9.52
CA ASP A 91 14.18 -1.09 -10.83
C ASP A 91 13.08 -1.13 -11.89
N PHE A 92 12.28 -2.19 -11.91
CA PHE A 92 11.11 -2.29 -12.78
C PHE A 92 10.10 -1.16 -12.51
N VAL A 93 9.74 -0.91 -11.26
CA VAL A 93 8.76 0.14 -10.92
C VAL A 93 9.28 1.53 -11.29
N HIS A 94 10.57 1.80 -11.06
CA HIS A 94 11.21 3.05 -11.50
C HIS A 94 11.16 3.22 -13.02
N ARG A 95 11.48 2.16 -13.78
CA ARG A 95 11.38 2.18 -15.25
C ARG A 95 9.92 2.37 -15.72
N PHE A 96 8.97 1.67 -15.11
CA PHE A 96 7.55 1.80 -15.41
C PHE A 96 7.07 3.24 -15.17
N ALA A 97 7.42 3.82 -14.02
CA ALA A 97 7.09 5.20 -13.68
C ALA A 97 7.61 6.18 -14.73
N ASN A 98 8.88 6.06 -15.11
CA ASN A 98 9.52 6.94 -16.08
C ASN A 98 8.92 6.81 -17.49
N LEU A 99 8.55 5.60 -17.91
CA LEU A 99 8.04 5.35 -19.26
C LEU A 99 6.56 5.69 -19.44
N PHE A 100 5.72 5.41 -18.44
CA PHE A 100 4.27 5.44 -18.61
C PHE A 100 3.56 6.55 -17.83
N ILE A 101 4.11 6.99 -16.71
CA ILE A 101 3.48 8.02 -15.87
C ILE A 101 4.20 9.36 -16.03
N GLY A 102 5.52 9.36 -15.92
CA GLY A 102 6.35 10.57 -15.84
C GLY A 102 7.14 10.57 -14.54
N GLY A 103 8.47 10.70 -14.64
CA GLY A 103 9.36 10.60 -13.48
C GLY A 103 9.17 11.70 -12.44
N ASP A 104 8.59 12.84 -12.83
CA ASP A 104 8.21 13.95 -11.95
C ASP A 104 6.98 13.63 -11.07
N ARG A 105 6.14 12.70 -11.52
CA ARG A 105 4.92 12.24 -10.83
C ARG A 105 5.13 10.91 -10.12
N PHE A 106 6.36 10.64 -9.68
CA PHE A 106 6.73 9.42 -8.99
C PHE A 106 7.42 9.72 -7.66
N SER A 107 7.10 8.95 -6.63
CA SER A 107 7.81 8.99 -5.35
C SER A 107 7.96 7.62 -4.74
N GLU A 108 9.18 7.36 -4.28
CA GLU A 108 9.53 6.19 -3.49
C GLU A 108 9.52 6.56 -2.00
N TYR A 109 8.75 5.81 -1.21
CA TYR A 109 8.71 5.92 0.25
C TYR A 109 9.42 4.72 0.86
N VAL A 110 10.51 5.00 1.57
CA VAL A 110 11.30 3.98 2.25
C VAL A 110 10.78 3.78 3.66
N THR A 111 10.58 2.53 4.04
CA THR A 111 10.15 2.16 5.39
C THR A 111 11.23 2.56 6.41
N PRO A 112 10.88 3.27 7.50
CA PRO A 112 11.85 3.69 8.50
C PRO A 112 12.38 2.51 9.33
N GLU A 113 11.59 1.46 9.49
CA GLU A 113 11.94 0.27 10.27
C GLU A 113 12.83 -0.71 9.50
N SER A 114 13.76 -1.33 10.23
CA SER A 114 14.56 -2.44 9.74
C SER A 114 13.83 -3.75 9.98
N TYR A 115 13.66 -4.54 8.93
CA TYR A 115 13.14 -5.90 9.05
C TYR A 115 14.08 -6.81 9.83
N GLU A 116 15.39 -6.62 9.71
CA GLU A 116 16.38 -7.40 10.46
C GLU A 116 16.23 -7.18 11.97
N ASP A 117 16.12 -5.92 12.41
CA ASP A 117 15.92 -5.57 13.83
C ASP A 117 14.62 -6.16 14.38
N TRP A 118 13.62 -6.32 13.52
CA TRP A 118 12.39 -6.99 13.89
C TRP A 118 12.60 -8.50 14.06
N CYS A 119 13.25 -9.15 13.09
CA CYS A 119 13.57 -10.57 13.17
C CYS A 119 14.49 -10.90 14.36
N PHE A 120 15.43 -10.03 14.73
CA PHE A 120 16.27 -10.20 15.91
C PHE A 120 15.50 -10.12 17.22
N ARG A 121 14.44 -9.33 17.28
CA ARG A 121 13.63 -9.19 18.50
C ARG A 121 12.53 -10.25 18.61
N HIS A 122 11.98 -10.73 17.50
CA HIS A 122 10.75 -11.56 17.51
C HIS A 122 10.82 -12.85 16.69
N GLY A 123 11.91 -13.09 15.98
CA GLY A 123 12.05 -14.18 15.01
C GLY A 123 11.35 -13.89 13.68
N PHE A 124 11.39 -14.85 12.76
CA PHE A 124 10.68 -14.71 11.47
C PHE A 124 9.17 -14.70 11.67
N PRO A 125 8.44 -13.80 10.98
CA PRO A 125 7.00 -13.74 11.13
C PRO A 125 6.37 -14.96 10.43
N GLY A 126 5.38 -15.58 11.08
CA GLY A 126 4.49 -16.55 10.45
C GLY A 126 3.19 -15.90 9.94
N PRO A 127 2.22 -16.68 9.45
CA PRO A 127 0.96 -16.19 8.89
C PRO A 127 0.20 -15.23 9.81
N SER A 128 0.16 -15.52 11.12
CA SER A 128 -0.51 -14.69 12.13
C SER A 128 0.21 -13.36 12.40
N ALA A 129 1.53 -13.32 12.21
CA ALA A 129 2.34 -12.12 12.38
C ALA A 129 2.40 -11.25 11.11
N HIS A 130 1.85 -11.72 9.99
CA HIS A 130 1.87 -10.98 8.72
C HIS A 130 1.17 -9.62 8.83
N ARG A 131 0.07 -9.53 9.59
CA ARG A 131 -0.65 -8.26 9.83
C ARG A 131 0.28 -7.19 10.42
N TRP A 132 1.14 -7.58 11.35
CA TRP A 132 2.12 -6.65 11.95
C TRP A 132 3.16 -6.18 10.94
N MET A 133 3.62 -7.07 10.06
CA MET A 133 4.53 -6.72 8.96
C MET A 133 3.87 -5.76 7.97
N TYR A 134 2.61 -5.99 7.62
CA TYR A 134 1.87 -5.06 6.80
C TYR A 134 1.74 -3.68 7.47
N ILE A 135 1.34 -3.63 8.74
CA ILE A 135 1.17 -2.36 9.47
C ILE A 135 2.49 -1.58 9.52
N ARG A 136 3.58 -2.24 9.93
CA ARG A 136 4.88 -1.60 10.12
C ARG A 136 5.56 -1.23 8.81
N LEU A 137 5.55 -2.12 7.83
CA LEU A 137 6.29 -1.94 6.57
C LEU A 137 5.50 -1.19 5.49
N LYS A 138 4.16 -1.25 5.50
CA LYS A 138 3.32 -0.63 4.46
C LYS A 138 2.41 0.45 5.00
N GLU A 139 1.62 0.16 6.03
CA GLU A 139 0.60 1.10 6.52
C GLU A 139 1.20 2.38 7.13
N ARG A 140 2.33 2.29 7.84
CA ARG A 140 3.03 3.47 8.39
C ARG A 140 3.50 4.43 7.30
N CYS A 141 4.00 3.92 6.18
CA CYS A 141 4.40 4.74 5.03
C CYS A 141 3.19 5.48 4.41
N ILE A 142 2.04 4.82 4.34
CA ILE A 142 0.80 5.43 3.82
C ILE A 142 0.29 6.49 4.78
N LYS A 143 0.31 6.22 6.08
CA LYS A 143 -0.04 7.24 7.09
C LYS A 143 0.89 8.44 7.02
N HIS A 144 2.18 8.22 6.78
CA HIS A 144 3.14 9.29 6.55
C HIS A 144 2.81 10.09 5.29
N LEU A 145 2.49 9.42 4.17
CA LEU A 145 2.03 10.06 2.94
C LEU A 145 0.77 10.91 3.14
N VAL A 146 -0.23 10.41 3.87
CA VAL A 146 -1.44 11.18 4.25
C VAL A 146 -1.07 12.39 5.10
N SER A 147 -0.13 12.23 6.03
CA SER A 147 0.33 13.32 6.89
C SER A 147 1.06 14.41 6.10
N VAL A 148 1.93 14.05 5.15
CA VAL A 148 2.72 14.98 4.33
C VAL A 148 1.86 15.68 3.28
N SER A 149 0.89 14.97 2.70
CA SER A 149 -0.08 15.57 1.77
C SER A 149 -1.06 16.52 2.45
N THR A 150 -1.16 16.46 3.78
CA THR A 150 -1.92 17.44 4.55
C THR A 150 -1.07 18.68 4.78
N TYR A 151 -1.47 19.86 4.29
CA TYR A 151 -0.78 21.11 4.61
C TYR A 151 -0.67 21.29 6.14
N GLN A 152 0.56 21.34 6.65
CA GLN A 152 0.85 21.56 8.06
C GLN A 152 1.54 22.91 8.23
N ILE A 153 0.99 23.74 9.13
CA ILE A 153 1.69 24.91 9.61
C ILE A 153 2.75 24.42 10.60
N ASP A 154 4.00 24.77 10.36
CA ASP A 154 5.06 24.49 11.31
C ASP A 154 4.77 25.26 12.61
N LYS A 155 4.44 24.51 13.66
CA LYS A 155 4.10 25.07 14.97
C LYS A 155 5.28 25.81 15.59
N LYS A 156 6.53 25.44 15.29
CA LYS A 156 7.72 26.12 15.80
C LYS A 156 7.84 27.51 15.18
N ILE A 157 7.76 27.58 13.86
CA ILE A 157 7.79 28.86 13.13
C ILE A 157 6.63 29.74 13.58
N LEU A 158 5.42 29.19 13.71
CA LEU A 158 4.26 29.93 14.20
C LEU A 158 4.50 30.47 15.63
N HIS A 159 5.08 29.67 16.52
CA HIS A 159 5.38 30.09 17.88
C HIS A 159 6.46 31.19 17.93
N GLU A 160 7.53 31.07 17.13
CA GLU A 160 8.56 32.10 17.00
C GLU A 160 8.00 33.42 16.47
N VAL A 161 7.15 33.36 15.43
CA VAL A 161 6.48 34.54 14.87
C VAL A 161 5.57 35.20 15.92
N LEU A 162 4.76 34.42 16.64
CA LEU A 162 3.87 34.94 17.68
C LEU A 162 4.64 35.57 18.86
N ASN A 163 5.77 34.99 19.25
CA ASN A 163 6.62 35.55 20.30
C ASN A 163 7.32 36.84 19.83
N GLY A 164 7.82 36.86 18.60
CA GLY A 164 8.44 38.05 17.99
C GLY A 164 7.47 39.20 17.71
N MET A 165 6.17 38.92 17.60
CA MET A 165 5.16 39.97 17.40
C MET A 165 5.02 40.92 18.59
N GLN A 166 5.33 40.48 19.82
CA GLN A 166 5.11 41.28 21.03
C GLN A 166 5.92 42.58 21.06
N VAL A 167 7.03 42.64 20.32
CA VAL A 167 7.91 43.81 20.22
C VAL A 167 7.64 44.70 19.00
N LEU A 168 6.71 44.32 18.12
CA LEU A 168 6.40 45.05 16.89
C LEU A 168 5.35 46.15 17.11
N HIS A 169 5.37 47.16 16.25
CA HIS A 169 4.34 48.21 16.23
C HIS A 169 2.94 47.61 15.98
N PRO A 170 1.85 48.10 16.61
CA PRO A 170 0.51 47.51 16.50
C PRO A 170 -0.02 47.31 15.07
N LEU A 171 0.29 48.23 14.16
CA LEU A 171 -0.08 48.08 12.73
C LEU A 171 0.61 46.88 12.07
N VAL A 172 1.87 46.61 12.42
CA VAL A 172 2.62 45.48 11.89
C VAL A 172 2.11 44.17 12.50
N GLN A 173 1.75 44.18 13.79
CA GLN A 173 1.12 43.04 14.45
C GLN A 173 -0.21 42.67 13.77
N HIS A 174 -1.05 43.67 13.46
CA HIS A 174 -2.32 43.46 12.77
C HIS A 174 -2.12 42.80 11.39
N PHE A 175 -1.19 43.32 10.59
CA PHE A 175 -0.87 42.75 9.27
C PHE A 175 -0.36 41.30 9.37
N LEU A 176 0.54 41.01 10.31
CA LEU A 176 1.05 39.65 10.54
C LEU A 176 -0.06 38.68 10.97
N LEU A 177 -0.94 39.11 11.88
CA LEU A 177 -2.10 38.32 12.30
C LEU A 177 -3.04 38.02 11.12
N GLU A 178 -3.29 38.98 10.25
CA GLU A 178 -4.08 38.75 9.04
C GLU A 178 -3.42 37.70 8.13
N GLN A 179 -2.11 37.80 7.89
CA GLN A 179 -1.38 36.80 7.09
C GLN A 179 -1.44 35.40 7.73
N ILE A 180 -1.25 35.30 9.05
CA ILE A 180 -1.39 34.04 9.78
C ILE A 180 -2.81 33.50 9.64
N CYS A 181 -3.84 34.32 9.81
CA CYS A 181 -5.22 33.89 9.64
C CYS A 181 -5.52 33.40 8.21
N ILE A 182 -4.94 34.04 7.19
CA ILE A 182 -5.05 33.62 5.79
C ILE A 182 -4.39 32.24 5.59
N GLU A 183 -3.15 32.06 6.05
CA GLU A 183 -2.45 30.77 5.95
C GLU A 183 -3.15 29.67 6.77
N MET A 184 -3.68 29.99 7.95
CA MET A 184 -4.52 29.07 8.72
C MET A 184 -5.77 28.67 7.95
N ARG A 185 -6.49 29.61 7.32
CA ARG A 185 -7.66 29.28 6.49
C ARG A 185 -7.28 28.36 5.32
N LYS A 186 -6.17 28.64 4.64
CA LYS A 186 -5.64 27.76 3.57
C LYS A 186 -5.34 26.36 4.11
N ALA A 187 -4.68 26.26 5.26
CA ALA A 187 -4.38 24.99 5.93
C ALA A 187 -5.64 24.19 6.28
N PHE A 188 -6.67 24.86 6.81
CA PHE A 188 -7.95 24.25 7.15
C PHE A 188 -8.69 23.77 5.91
N GLN A 189 -8.71 24.57 4.83
CA GLN A 189 -9.33 24.17 3.56
C GLN A 189 -8.59 22.98 2.92
N ALA A 190 -7.26 22.99 2.93
CA ALA A 190 -6.46 21.87 2.44
C ALA A 190 -6.71 20.58 3.24
N ARG A 191 -6.85 20.69 4.58
CA ARG A 191 -7.19 19.56 5.46
C ARG A 191 -8.55 18.93 5.18
N LYS A 192 -9.50 19.68 4.63
CA LYS A 192 -10.84 19.17 4.28
C LYS A 192 -10.85 18.37 2.98
N LYS A 193 -9.83 18.54 2.12
CA LYS A 193 -9.78 17.83 0.85
C LYS A 193 -9.59 16.33 1.09
N LYS A 194 -10.35 15.54 0.32
CA LYS A 194 -10.24 14.08 0.32
C LYS A 194 -8.98 13.64 -0.42
N ILE A 195 -8.45 12.49 -0.02
CA ILE A 195 -7.29 11.85 -0.64
C ILE A 195 -7.77 10.55 -1.27
N MET A 196 -7.53 10.37 -2.56
CA MET A 196 -7.90 9.16 -3.29
C MET A 196 -6.67 8.26 -3.46
N PHE A 197 -6.81 7.01 -3.03
CA PHE A 197 -5.84 5.94 -3.22
C PHE A 197 -6.38 4.95 -4.23
N ILE A 198 -5.64 4.73 -5.30
CA ILE A 198 -5.98 3.75 -6.33
C ILE A 198 -5.12 2.52 -6.13
N THR A 199 -5.75 1.35 -6.05
CA THR A 199 -5.08 0.07 -5.77
C THR A 199 -5.39 -0.98 -6.84
N GLY A 200 -4.50 -1.96 -6.99
CA GLY A 200 -4.68 -3.09 -7.92
C GLY A 200 -5.42 -4.29 -7.33
N VAL A 201 -6.18 -4.14 -6.24
CA VAL A 201 -6.83 -5.28 -5.58
C VAL A 201 -7.93 -5.88 -6.47
N ARG A 202 -7.92 -7.20 -6.63
CA ARG A 202 -8.97 -7.98 -7.31
C ARG A 202 -9.56 -9.07 -6.42
N GLU A 203 -10.83 -9.39 -6.63
CA GLU A 203 -11.55 -10.47 -5.93
C GLU A 203 -10.94 -11.84 -6.21
N GLN A 204 -10.67 -12.15 -7.48
CA GLN A 204 -10.19 -13.47 -7.92
C GLN A 204 -8.71 -13.74 -7.61
N GLU A 205 -7.98 -12.77 -7.08
CA GLU A 205 -6.56 -12.93 -6.77
C GLU A 205 -6.35 -13.69 -5.44
N SER A 206 -7.38 -13.80 -4.59
CA SER A 206 -7.36 -14.74 -3.45
C SER A 206 -8.77 -15.13 -3.02
N ALA A 207 -9.01 -16.44 -2.82
CA ALA A 207 -10.23 -16.95 -2.21
C ALA A 207 -10.55 -16.32 -0.83
N ARG A 208 -9.54 -15.76 -0.16
CA ARG A 208 -9.67 -15.05 1.12
C ARG A 208 -10.22 -13.63 0.97
N ARG A 209 -10.01 -12.97 -0.17
CA ARG A 209 -10.44 -11.59 -0.44
C ARG A 209 -11.83 -11.49 -1.05
N ALA A 210 -12.27 -12.51 -1.78
CA ALA A 210 -13.54 -12.52 -2.52
C ALA A 210 -14.79 -12.14 -1.70
N ARG A 211 -14.78 -12.27 -0.36
CA ARG A 211 -15.92 -11.91 0.51
C ARG A 211 -16.01 -10.44 0.91
N HIS A 212 -14.95 -9.64 0.71
CA HIS A 212 -14.85 -8.30 1.30
C HIS A 212 -14.31 -7.21 0.37
N VAL A 213 -13.97 -7.51 -0.88
CA VAL A 213 -13.55 -6.47 -1.83
C VAL A 213 -14.77 -5.67 -2.21
N THR A 214 -14.81 -4.40 -1.77
CA THR A 214 -15.71 -3.41 -2.35
C THR A 214 -14.90 -2.48 -3.25
N PRO A 215 -15.39 -2.16 -4.46
CA PRO A 215 -14.64 -1.33 -5.43
C PRO A 215 -14.26 0.04 -4.89
N ILE A 216 -15.10 0.62 -4.04
CA ILE A 216 -14.88 1.92 -3.41
C ILE A 216 -15.10 1.77 -1.90
N GLN A 217 -14.17 2.29 -1.12
CA GLN A 217 -14.22 2.30 0.34
C GLN A 217 -13.79 3.65 0.88
N THR A 218 -14.38 4.06 1.99
CA THR A 218 -13.99 5.31 2.65
C THR A 218 -13.55 5.10 4.08
N ARG A 219 -12.44 5.76 4.43
CA ARG A 219 -11.92 5.83 5.78
C ARG A 219 -11.66 7.28 6.15
N GLY A 220 -12.68 7.95 6.69
CA GLY A 220 -12.62 9.36 7.06
C GLY A 220 -12.41 10.28 5.84
N ARG A 221 -11.16 10.68 5.58
CA ARG A 221 -10.80 11.50 4.41
C ARG A 221 -10.14 10.71 3.27
N GLU A 222 -9.82 9.45 3.51
CA GLU A 222 -9.17 8.55 2.56
C GLU A 222 -10.24 7.81 1.78
N ILE A 223 -10.11 7.79 0.46
CA ILE A 223 -11.01 7.10 -0.46
C ILE A 223 -10.16 6.04 -1.16
N TRP A 224 -10.45 4.78 -0.93
CA TRP A 224 -9.75 3.65 -1.50
C TRP A 224 -10.56 3.12 -2.68
N VAL A 225 -9.96 3.15 -3.87
CA VAL A 225 -10.60 2.78 -5.12
C VAL A 225 -9.84 1.64 -5.77
N SER A 226 -10.54 0.57 -6.11
CA SER A 226 -10.00 -0.63 -6.74
C SER A 226 -10.67 -0.82 -8.11
N PRO A 227 -10.17 -0.18 -9.19
CA PRO A 227 -10.79 -0.24 -10.51
C PRO A 227 -10.81 -1.66 -11.12
N LEU A 228 -9.96 -2.55 -10.62
CA LEU A 228 -9.86 -3.94 -11.08
C LEU A 228 -10.66 -4.93 -10.23
N ALA A 229 -11.45 -4.48 -9.25
CA ALA A 229 -12.08 -5.36 -8.23
C ALA A 229 -12.72 -6.62 -8.82
N GLY A 230 -13.54 -6.46 -9.87
CA GLY A 230 -14.25 -7.56 -10.54
C GLY A 230 -13.53 -8.17 -11.75
N TRP A 231 -12.22 -7.95 -11.93
CA TRP A 231 -11.49 -8.43 -13.10
C TRP A 231 -10.89 -9.83 -12.90
N SER A 232 -10.87 -10.60 -13.98
CA SER A 232 -10.12 -11.86 -14.06
C SER A 232 -8.64 -11.63 -14.41
N LYS A 233 -7.81 -12.67 -14.22
CA LYS A 233 -6.39 -12.60 -14.59
C LYS A 233 -6.22 -12.46 -16.10
N GLU A 234 -7.11 -13.08 -16.88
CA GLU A 234 -7.12 -13.01 -18.34
C GLU A 234 -7.39 -11.58 -18.81
N GLU A 235 -8.38 -10.89 -18.23
CA GLU A 235 -8.67 -9.49 -18.56
C GLU A 235 -7.45 -8.60 -18.31
N VAL A 236 -6.76 -8.77 -17.18
CA VAL A 236 -5.52 -8.03 -16.86
C VAL A 236 -4.43 -8.31 -17.89
N MET A 237 -4.20 -9.57 -18.23
CA MET A 237 -3.16 -9.95 -19.21
C MET A 237 -3.49 -9.48 -20.63
N MET A 238 -4.77 -9.47 -21.02
CA MET A 238 -5.23 -8.97 -22.32
C MET A 238 -4.94 -7.47 -22.46
N VAL A 239 -5.26 -6.68 -21.43
CA VAL A 239 -4.96 -5.25 -21.40
C VAL A 239 -3.46 -5.00 -21.40
N HIS A 240 -2.71 -5.76 -20.60
CA HIS A 240 -1.25 -5.70 -20.56
C HIS A 240 -0.63 -5.89 -21.96
N GLN A 241 -1.08 -6.94 -22.68
CA GLN A 241 -0.63 -7.25 -24.02
C GLN A 241 -1.05 -6.19 -25.04
N TRP A 242 -2.30 -5.72 -24.98
CA TRP A 242 -2.84 -4.73 -25.91
C TRP A 242 -2.10 -3.40 -25.84
N HIS A 243 -1.86 -2.92 -24.62
CA HIS A 243 -1.14 -1.67 -24.38
C HIS A 243 0.39 -1.81 -24.42
N ARG A 244 0.91 -3.02 -24.64
CA ARG A 244 2.35 -3.33 -24.72
C ARG A 244 3.12 -2.81 -23.50
N ILE A 245 2.53 -2.97 -22.32
CA ILE A 245 3.16 -2.55 -21.08
C ILE A 245 4.37 -3.45 -20.82
N ILE A 246 5.43 -2.88 -20.26
CA ILE A 246 6.64 -3.66 -19.94
C ILE A 246 6.30 -4.77 -18.93
N ARG A 247 6.96 -5.91 -19.05
CA ARG A 247 6.81 -7.04 -18.12
C ARG A 247 7.82 -6.93 -16.99
N ASN A 248 7.40 -7.39 -15.82
CA ASN A 248 8.26 -7.49 -14.66
C ASN A 248 8.85 -8.90 -14.61
N GLU A 249 10.17 -9.00 -14.79
CA GLU A 249 10.91 -10.27 -14.72
C GLU A 249 10.70 -11.01 -13.40
N VAL A 250 10.55 -10.26 -12.29
CA VAL A 250 10.29 -10.83 -10.96
C VAL A 250 8.91 -11.46 -10.90
N ALA A 251 7.90 -10.78 -11.42
CA ALA A 251 6.54 -11.32 -11.50
C ALA A 251 6.45 -12.52 -12.46
N ASP A 252 7.28 -12.54 -13.51
CA ASP A 252 7.35 -13.64 -14.48
C ASP A 252 8.04 -14.88 -13.95
N THR A 253 9.11 -14.73 -13.17
CA THR A 253 9.89 -15.86 -12.64
C THR A 253 9.25 -16.49 -11.41
N LEU A 254 8.74 -15.66 -10.50
CA LEU A 254 8.26 -16.11 -9.19
C LEU A 254 6.75 -16.27 -9.13
N HIS A 255 6.04 -15.93 -10.22
CA HIS A 255 4.59 -16.09 -10.45
C HIS A 255 3.68 -15.61 -9.30
N ARG A 256 4.19 -14.73 -8.43
CA ARG A 256 3.54 -14.20 -7.23
C ARG A 256 3.93 -12.73 -7.07
N SER A 257 3.12 -11.96 -6.34
CA SER A 257 3.47 -10.59 -5.93
C SER A 257 4.57 -10.64 -4.85
N LYS A 258 5.81 -11.01 -5.21
CA LYS A 258 6.96 -11.05 -4.29
C LYS A 258 7.60 -9.66 -4.11
N ASP A 259 6.76 -8.66 -3.85
CA ASP A 259 7.21 -7.34 -3.36
C ASP A 259 7.64 -7.40 -1.87
N CYS A 260 7.45 -8.54 -1.22
CA CYS A 260 7.63 -8.74 0.21
C CYS A 260 8.23 -10.11 0.51
N LEU A 261 9.52 -10.15 0.88
CA LEU A 261 10.21 -11.36 1.35
C LEU A 261 10.11 -11.53 2.88
N CYS A 262 8.97 -11.17 3.49
CA CYS A 262 8.82 -11.26 4.95
C CYS A 262 8.71 -12.69 5.48
N GLY A 263 8.55 -13.71 4.65
CA GLY A 263 8.47 -15.11 5.10
C GLY A 263 7.13 -15.54 5.70
N ALA A 264 6.21 -14.61 5.97
CA ALA A 264 4.96 -14.90 6.68
C ALA A 264 4.03 -15.93 6.00
N PHE A 265 4.14 -16.11 4.69
CA PHE A 265 3.42 -17.17 3.96
C PHE A 265 4.38 -18.02 3.12
N ALA A 266 5.66 -18.05 3.49
CA ALA A 266 6.64 -18.83 2.75
C ALA A 266 6.28 -20.32 2.82
N SER A 267 6.31 -20.97 1.67
CA SER A 267 6.17 -22.42 1.55
C SER A 267 7.54 -23.09 1.54
N LYS A 268 7.61 -24.34 1.99
CA LYS A 268 8.86 -25.14 1.93
C LYS A 268 9.40 -25.21 0.49
N GLY A 269 10.67 -24.85 0.29
CA GLY A 269 11.34 -24.83 -1.01
C GLY A 269 11.24 -23.48 -1.76
N GLU A 270 10.53 -22.50 -1.20
CA GLU A 270 10.44 -21.15 -1.78
C GLU A 270 11.76 -20.38 -1.66
N LEU A 271 12.54 -20.63 -0.61
CA LEU A 271 13.87 -20.08 -0.43
C LEU A 271 14.86 -20.66 -1.44
N ASP A 272 14.70 -21.93 -1.82
CA ASP A 272 15.54 -22.56 -2.84
C ASP A 272 15.21 -22.02 -4.24
N GLU A 273 13.93 -21.82 -4.55
CA GLU A 273 13.49 -21.11 -5.77
C GLU A 273 14.04 -19.68 -5.80
N LEU A 274 13.98 -18.97 -4.67
CA LEU A 274 14.55 -17.62 -4.56
C LEU A 274 16.05 -17.64 -4.81
N CYS A 275 16.79 -18.57 -4.20
CA CYS A 275 18.24 -18.70 -4.42
C CYS A 275 18.59 -19.04 -5.87
N PHE A 276 17.73 -19.77 -6.58
CA PHE A 276 17.95 -20.13 -7.98
C PHE A 276 17.83 -18.92 -8.92
N TRP A 277 16.78 -18.12 -8.75
CA TRP A 277 16.53 -16.96 -9.63
C TRP A 277 17.24 -15.67 -9.17
N TYR A 278 17.40 -15.49 -7.87
CA TYR A 278 17.87 -14.29 -7.18
C TYR A 278 18.87 -14.69 -6.07
N PRO A 279 20.10 -15.09 -6.44
CA PRO A 279 21.05 -15.68 -5.51
C PRO A 279 21.51 -14.72 -4.42
N GLU A 280 21.59 -13.41 -4.69
CA GLU A 280 21.99 -12.39 -3.71
C GLU A 280 20.94 -12.24 -2.62
N GLU A 281 19.68 -12.07 -2.99
CA GLU A 281 18.54 -11.99 -2.06
C GLU A 281 18.36 -13.31 -1.30
N GLY A 282 18.54 -14.45 -1.97
CA GLY A 282 18.53 -15.76 -1.33
C GLY A 282 19.64 -15.94 -0.29
N ALA A 283 20.87 -15.48 -0.61
CA ALA A 283 21.99 -15.49 0.31
C ALA A 283 21.76 -14.58 1.52
N TYR A 284 21.18 -13.40 1.29
CA TYR A 284 20.78 -12.47 2.35
C TYR A 284 19.79 -13.11 3.32
N ILE A 285 18.72 -13.75 2.82
CA ILE A 285 17.73 -14.41 3.69
C ILE A 285 18.35 -15.60 4.45
N LYS A 286 19.23 -16.38 3.80
CA LYS A 286 19.97 -17.48 4.46
C LYS A 286 20.90 -16.96 5.55
N ASP A 287 21.57 -15.84 5.32
CA ASP A 287 22.41 -15.19 6.32
C ASP A 287 21.60 -14.68 7.51
N LEU A 288 20.51 -13.95 7.24
CA LEU A 288 19.58 -13.48 8.27
C LEU A 288 19.03 -14.65 9.08
N GLN A 289 18.70 -15.77 8.43
CA GLN A 289 18.24 -16.97 9.12
C GLN A 289 19.29 -17.51 10.10
N ARG A 290 20.56 -17.58 9.68
CA ARG A 290 21.64 -18.03 10.58
C ARG A 290 21.80 -17.09 11.78
N ARG A 291 21.78 -15.77 11.56
CA ARG A 291 21.91 -14.78 12.64
C ARG A 291 20.74 -14.84 13.62
N VAL A 292 19.50 -14.90 13.13
CA VAL A 292 18.28 -15.00 13.96
C VAL A 292 18.23 -16.30 14.75
N MET A 293 18.68 -17.42 14.16
CA MET A 293 18.78 -18.68 14.88
C MET A 293 19.89 -18.66 15.96
N ALA A 294 20.97 -17.92 15.74
CA ALA A 294 22.02 -17.73 16.73
C ALA A 294 21.55 -16.93 17.96
N GLU A 295 20.57 -16.01 17.79
CA GLU A 295 19.89 -15.31 18.89
C GLU A 295 18.93 -16.21 19.70
N GLY A 296 18.74 -17.46 19.29
CA GLY A 296 17.97 -18.46 20.05
C GLY A 296 16.55 -18.72 19.53
N PHE A 297 16.19 -18.21 18.34
CA PHE A 297 14.93 -18.57 17.69
C PHE A 297 15.05 -19.89 16.91
N PRO A 298 14.25 -20.93 17.22
CA PRO A 298 14.42 -22.27 16.66
C PRO A 298 13.83 -22.49 15.26
N TRP A 299 13.29 -21.45 14.59
CA TRP A 299 12.65 -21.59 13.26
C TRP A 299 13.30 -20.70 12.20
N GLY A 300 13.22 -21.16 10.95
CA GLY A 300 13.72 -20.43 9.77
C GLY A 300 12.66 -19.62 9.04
N TRP A 301 13.07 -18.97 7.95
CA TRP A 301 12.22 -18.08 7.15
C TRP A 301 11.00 -18.77 6.53
N GLU A 302 11.14 -20.04 6.15
CA GLU A 302 10.04 -20.86 5.60
C GLU A 302 9.17 -21.52 6.67
N GLN A 303 9.49 -21.31 7.95
CA GLN A 303 8.92 -22.05 9.06
C GLN A 303 8.17 -21.12 9.99
N GLY A 304 7.06 -21.61 10.55
CA GLY A 304 6.41 -20.96 11.68
C GLY A 304 7.11 -21.30 13.01
N PRO A 305 6.88 -20.51 14.07
CA PRO A 305 7.32 -20.86 15.41
C PRO A 305 6.77 -22.24 15.82
N PRO A 306 7.59 -23.14 16.38
CA PRO A 306 7.15 -24.48 16.75
C PRO A 306 6.15 -24.42 17.92
N LYS A 307 5.25 -25.41 18.00
CA LYS A 307 4.15 -25.42 19.00
C LYS A 307 4.66 -25.24 20.43
N TRP A 308 5.72 -25.95 20.80
CA TRP A 308 6.34 -25.87 22.12
C TRP A 308 6.87 -24.47 22.48
N TRP A 309 7.28 -23.67 21.48
CA TRP A 309 7.75 -22.30 21.71
C TRP A 309 6.59 -21.39 22.13
N ASN A 310 5.43 -21.55 21.47
CA ASN A 310 4.22 -20.83 21.82
C ASN A 310 3.68 -21.27 23.19
N GLU A 311 3.77 -22.55 23.53
CA GLU A 311 3.41 -23.09 24.86
C GLU A 311 4.34 -22.56 25.96
N LYS A 312 5.66 -22.54 25.72
CA LYS A 312 6.65 -21.94 26.64
C LYS A 312 6.38 -20.46 26.88
N LYS A 313 6.00 -19.71 25.84
CA LYS A 313 5.57 -18.30 25.97
C LYS A 313 4.30 -18.15 26.79
N LYS A 314 3.29 -19.00 26.58
CA LYS A 314 2.06 -18.99 27.39
C LYS A 314 2.32 -19.35 28.86
N GLY A 315 3.33 -20.18 29.13
CA GLY A 315 3.74 -20.57 30.49
C GLY A 315 4.67 -19.60 31.22
N GLN A 316 5.24 -18.59 30.54
CA GLN A 316 6.02 -17.51 31.16
C GLN A 316 5.09 -16.42 31.70
N LEU A 317 4.59 -16.60 32.93
CA LEU A 317 3.74 -15.64 33.65
C LEU A 317 4.49 -14.42 34.23
N LEU A 318 5.76 -14.21 33.88
CA LEU A 318 6.53 -13.06 34.39
C LEU A 318 7.67 -12.72 33.42
N LEU A 319 7.45 -11.68 32.61
CA LEU A 319 8.46 -10.73 32.12
C LEU A 319 7.68 -9.55 31.49
N PRO A 320 8.12 -8.30 31.71
CA PRO A 320 7.43 -7.12 31.23
C PRO A 320 7.54 -7.10 29.70
N TRP A 321 6.43 -7.44 29.04
CA TRP A 321 6.15 -6.90 27.73
C TRP A 321 6.24 -5.36 27.86
N PRO A 322 6.80 -4.61 26.90
CA PRO A 322 6.72 -3.16 26.96
C PRO A 322 5.25 -2.78 26.74
N GLU A 323 4.48 -2.78 27.82
CA GLU A 323 3.10 -2.29 27.88
C GLU A 323 3.06 -0.83 27.39
N GLU A 324 4.20 -0.12 27.40
CA GLU A 324 4.32 1.24 26.88
C GLU A 324 4.10 1.35 25.36
N GLU A 325 4.57 0.39 24.54
CA GLU A 325 4.26 0.41 23.09
C GLU A 325 2.82 -0.04 22.83
N GLU A 326 2.29 -0.98 23.61
CA GLU A 326 0.90 -1.45 23.49
C GLU A 326 -0.12 -0.41 23.98
N GLN A 327 0.20 0.40 24.99
CA GLN A 327 -0.63 1.50 25.48
C GLN A 327 -0.62 2.69 24.53
N GLU A 328 0.53 3.06 23.94
CA GLU A 328 0.56 4.05 22.86
C GLU A 328 -0.27 3.59 21.63
N LEU A 329 -0.27 2.29 21.33
CA LEU A 329 -1.05 1.70 20.24
C LEU A 329 -2.54 1.48 20.58
N ARG A 330 -2.92 1.20 21.83
CA ARG A 330 -4.33 1.15 22.27
C ARG A 330 -5.00 2.52 22.18
N CYS A 331 -4.24 3.59 22.38
CA CYS A 331 -4.68 4.96 22.13
C CYS A 331 -4.76 5.32 20.62
N GLN A 332 -4.12 4.55 19.74
CA GLN A 332 -4.07 4.78 18.28
C GLN A 332 -4.84 3.76 17.44
N SER A 333 -5.36 2.69 18.05
CA SER A 333 -6.26 1.74 17.40
C SER A 333 -7.61 2.40 17.13
N PRO A 334 -8.19 2.24 15.93
CA PRO A 334 -9.55 2.70 15.70
C PRO A 334 -10.52 1.94 16.61
N ARG A 335 -11.62 2.62 16.95
CA ARG A 335 -12.68 2.08 17.81
C ARG A 335 -13.23 0.76 17.22
N PRO A 336 -13.88 -0.09 18.03
CA PRO A 336 -14.33 -1.45 17.66
C PRO A 336 -15.24 -1.57 16.42
N ASN A 337 -15.61 -0.47 15.77
CA ASN A 337 -16.43 -0.44 14.56
C ASN A 337 -15.62 -0.28 13.25
N ASP A 338 -14.29 -0.21 13.30
CA ASP A 338 -13.45 -0.27 12.08
C ASP A 338 -13.36 -1.74 11.62
N THR A 339 -14.20 -2.12 10.66
CA THR A 339 -14.06 -3.37 9.91
C THR A 339 -12.69 -3.35 9.22
N GLY A 340 -11.74 -4.09 9.77
CA GLY A 340 -10.38 -4.12 9.24
C GLY A 340 -10.42 -4.56 7.77
N PHE A 341 -9.96 -3.69 6.88
CA PHE A 341 -9.76 -4.04 5.49
C PHE A 341 -8.36 -3.53 5.13
N PHE A 342 -7.54 -4.40 4.52
CA PHE A 342 -6.15 -4.11 4.18
C PHE A 342 -6.01 -4.04 2.65
N PRO A 343 -6.24 -2.86 2.03
CA PRO A 343 -6.40 -2.68 0.58
C PRO A 343 -5.13 -2.85 -0.27
N LEU A 344 -4.00 -3.31 0.29
CA LEU A 344 -2.73 -3.43 -0.46
C LEU A 344 -2.05 -4.80 -0.34
N CYS A 345 -2.74 -5.77 0.26
CA CYS A 345 -2.20 -7.09 0.47
C CYS A 345 -3.06 -8.12 -0.25
N SER A 346 -2.43 -8.86 -1.17
CA SER A 346 -3.09 -9.89 -1.95
C SER A 346 -3.51 -11.13 -1.14
N THR A 347 -3.08 -11.23 0.12
CA THR A 347 -3.12 -12.45 0.95
C THR A 347 -3.80 -12.28 2.32
N CYS A 348 -4.29 -11.10 2.67
CA CYS A 348 -4.67 -10.75 4.04
C CYS A 348 -6.19 -10.72 4.28
N TYR A 349 -6.82 -11.82 4.70
CA TYR A 349 -7.93 -11.83 5.69
C TYR A 349 -8.32 -13.28 6.05
N ALA A 350 -8.06 -13.69 7.29
CA ALA A 350 -8.72 -14.81 7.99
C ALA A 350 -8.13 -14.88 9.41
N PHE A 351 -8.77 -14.23 10.37
CA PHE A 351 -8.66 -14.59 11.79
C PHE A 351 -9.86 -14.00 12.50
N GLU A 352 -11.02 -14.62 12.30
CA GLU A 352 -12.10 -14.68 13.26
C GLU A 352 -12.66 -16.12 13.14
N ASP A 353 -12.81 -16.76 14.29
CA ASP A 353 -13.46 -18.05 14.55
C ASP A 353 -12.73 -19.34 14.10
N ALA A 354 -11.74 -19.72 14.91
CA ALA A 354 -11.37 -21.13 15.10
C ALA A 354 -11.20 -21.41 16.60
N SER A 355 -12.26 -21.11 17.36
CA SER A 355 -12.40 -21.51 18.76
C SER A 355 -13.88 -21.79 19.01
N GLU A 356 -14.39 -22.87 18.43
CA GLU A 356 -15.63 -23.58 18.82
C GLU A 356 -15.94 -24.60 17.72
N GLN A 357 -15.39 -25.82 17.84
CA GLN A 357 -15.94 -27.09 17.32
C GLN A 357 -14.89 -28.19 17.45
N GLU A 358 -14.57 -28.56 18.70
CA GLU A 358 -14.11 -29.91 19.02
C GLU A 358 -14.87 -30.36 20.27
N GLU A 359 -16.18 -30.58 20.12
CA GLU A 359 -16.93 -31.45 21.02
C GLU A 359 -17.89 -32.30 20.20
N GLY A 360 -17.73 -33.62 20.30
CA GLY A 360 -18.77 -34.59 20.02
C GLY A 360 -18.69 -35.33 18.68
N ILE A 361 -17.80 -36.32 18.57
CA ILE A 361 -18.13 -37.59 17.91
C ILE A 361 -17.46 -38.72 18.71
N GLU A 362 -18.25 -39.36 19.58
CA GLU A 362 -18.13 -40.79 19.88
C GLU A 362 -18.86 -41.59 18.81
#